data_AF-A0A520HS94-F1
#
_entry.id   AF-A0A520HS94-F1
#
_cell.length_a   1.000
_cell.length_b   1.000
_cell.length_c   1.000
_cell.angle_alpha   90.00
_cell.angle_beta   90.00
_cell.angle_gamma   90.00
#
_symmetry.space_group_name_H-M   'P 1'
#
loop_
_entity.id
_entity.type
_entity.pdbx_description
1 polymer ?
#
loop_
_entity_poly.entity_id
_entity_poly.type
_entity_poly.pdbx_seq_one_letter_code
_entity_poly.pdbx_strand_id
1 'polypeptide(L)'
;MKLDFATVLTDAWTLFKRDRDLLLRIAAPFLFLPAFALAMVVPDPPMPDAAAGNNEAQALVWADAVQTWAAAHGGWYLLAYVMSFFGTSLFYALYLDRDQLDLRGSLTRCLRIFPRFLLAMVIVSLPAGAGLLLYAIPGLYI
;
A
#
# COMPACT_ATOMS: atom_id res chain seq x y z
N MET A 1 21.61 -21.16 -0.89
CA MET A 1 20.96 -20.77 0.40
C MET A 1 19.53 -21.28 0.37
N LYS A 2 19.14 -22.17 1.29
CA LYS A 2 17.72 -22.51 1.49
C LYS A 2 17.17 -21.49 2.50
N LEU A 3 16.13 -20.76 2.11
CA LEU A 3 15.40 -19.88 3.02
C LEU A 3 14.61 -20.76 3.99
N ASP A 4 15.01 -20.74 5.27
CA ASP A 4 14.20 -21.30 6.33
C ASP A 4 13.29 -20.20 6.90
N PHE A 5 12.00 -20.32 6.61
CA PHE A 5 10.98 -19.38 7.08
C PHE A 5 10.91 -19.29 8.60
N ALA A 6 11.16 -20.39 9.31
CA ALA A 6 11.12 -20.39 10.78
C ALA A 6 12.24 -19.53 11.36
N THR A 7 13.44 -19.64 10.80
CA THR A 7 14.59 -18.82 11.18
C THR A 7 14.35 -17.34 10.88
N VAL A 8 13.86 -17.01 9.67
CA VAL A 8 13.54 -15.62 9.29
C VAL A 8 12.51 -14.99 10.21
N LEU A 9 11.46 -15.74 10.58
CA LEU A 9 10.40 -15.24 11.46
C LEU A 9 10.90 -15.02 12.89
N THR A 10 11.78 -15.91 13.37
CA THR A 10 12.39 -15.79 14.71
C THR A 10 13.30 -14.56 14.79
N ASP A 11 14.09 -14.31 13.73
CA ASP A 11 14.94 -13.12 13.64
C ASP A 11 14.09 -11.85 13.62
N ALA A 12 13.06 -11.81 12.78
CA ALA A 12 12.13 -10.68 12.69
C ALA A 12 11.43 -10.41 14.04
N TRP A 13 11.02 -11.46 14.75
CA TRP A 13 10.39 -11.34 16.08
C TRP A 13 11.35 -10.80 17.14
N THR A 14 12.61 -11.22 17.09
CA THR A 14 13.65 -10.74 17.99
C THR A 14 13.93 -9.26 17.75
N LEU A 15 14.02 -8.86 16.48
CA LEU A 15 14.16 -7.46 16.05
C LEU A 15 12.99 -6.60 16.53
N PHE A 16 11.76 -7.09 16.33
CA PHE A 16 10.54 -6.42 16.76
C PHE A 16 10.52 -6.21 18.27
N LYS A 17 10.84 -7.24 19.07
CA LYS A 17 10.87 -7.11 20.53
C LYS A 17 11.88 -6.08 21.02
N ARG A 18 13.04 -6.01 20.36
CA ARG A 18 14.10 -5.05 20.70
C ARG A 18 13.68 -3.62 20.43
N ASP A 19 13.11 -3.36 19.25
CA ASP A 19 12.86 -2.00 18.75
C ASP A 19 11.37 -1.60 18.82
N ARG A 20 10.54 -2.40 19.50
CA ARG A 20 9.06 -2.32 19.46
C ARG A 20 8.51 -0.91 19.63
N ASP A 21 9.01 -0.17 20.62
CA ASP A 21 8.53 1.18 20.92
C ASP A 21 8.74 2.14 19.74
N LEU A 22 9.93 2.11 19.13
CA LEU A 22 10.23 2.88 17.92
C LEU A 22 9.34 2.45 16.75
N LEU A 23 9.23 1.13 16.53
CA LEU A 23 8.46 0.58 15.41
C LEU A 23 6.98 0.94 15.51
N LEU A 24 6.39 0.85 16.70
CA LEU A 24 4.99 1.20 16.91
C LEU A 24 4.74 2.71 16.69
N ARG A 25 5.67 3.57 17.12
CA ARG A 25 5.57 5.02 16.90
C ARG A 25 5.64 5.42 15.43
N ILE A 26 6.23 4.58 14.58
CA ILE A 26 6.26 4.79 13.12
C ILE A 26 5.06 4.10 12.45
N ALA A 27 4.80 2.83 12.79
CA ALA A 27 3.75 2.04 12.18
C ALA A 27 2.36 2.64 12.46
N ALA A 28 2.11 3.13 13.67
CA ALA A 28 0.82 3.70 14.03
C ALA A 28 0.41 4.89 13.12
N PRO A 29 1.20 5.97 12.99
CA PRO A 29 0.81 7.12 12.15
C PRO A 29 0.97 6.90 10.65
N PHE A 30 1.89 6.03 10.21
CA PHE A 30 2.20 5.90 8.78
C PHE A 30 1.60 4.67 8.10
N LEU A 31 1.37 3.57 8.82
CA LEU A 31 0.79 2.36 8.23
C LEU A 31 -0.65 2.14 8.68
N PHE A 32 -0.93 2.28 9.97
CA PHE A 32 -2.26 2.01 10.51
C PHE A 32 -3.21 3.18 10.31
N LEU A 33 -2.83 4.38 10.74
CA LEU A 33 -3.70 5.56 10.74
C LEU A 33 -4.22 5.94 9.35
N PRO A 34 -3.42 5.91 8.26
CA PRO A 34 -3.93 6.28 6.94
C PRO A 34 -4.98 5.28 6.43
N ALA A 35 -4.75 3.98 6.63
CA ALA A 35 -5.71 2.93 6.27
C ALA A 35 -6.99 3.03 7.12
N PHE A 36 -6.84 3.27 8.43
CA PHE A 36 -7.97 3.46 9.32
C PHE A 36 -8.79 4.72 8.99
N ALA A 37 -8.11 5.82 8.68
CA ALA A 37 -8.76 7.07 8.27
C ALA A 37 -9.53 6.91 6.96
N LEU A 38 -8.97 6.21 5.97
CA LEU A 38 -9.70 5.88 4.74
C LEU A 38 -10.99 5.12 5.03
N ALA A 39 -10.93 4.09 5.87
CA ALA A 39 -12.10 3.29 6.24
C ALA A 39 -13.20 4.08 6.97
N MET A 40 -12.86 5.23 7.56
CA MET A 40 -13.81 6.10 8.27
C MET A 40 -14.32 7.26 7.43
N VAL A 41 -13.50 7.80 6.52
CA VAL A 41 -13.78 9.04 5.80
C VAL A 41 -14.29 8.79 4.38
N VAL A 42 -13.86 7.70 3.75
CA VAL A 42 -14.19 7.43 2.35
C VAL A 42 -15.32 6.39 2.29
N PRO A 43 -16.47 6.73 1.67
CA PRO A 43 -17.53 5.76 1.47
C PRO A 43 -17.09 4.67 0.50
N ASP A 44 -17.67 3.47 0.65
CA ASP A 44 -17.37 2.35 -0.23
C ASP A 44 -17.63 2.71 -1.71
N PRO A 45 -16.79 2.20 -2.64
CA PRO A 45 -17.00 2.42 -4.05
C PRO A 45 -18.32 1.78 -4.52
N PRO A 46 -18.99 2.37 -5.51
CA PRO A 46 -20.23 1.80 -6.03
C PRO A 46 -19.97 0.40 -6.59
N MET A 47 -20.68 -0.59 -6.06
CA MET A 47 -20.61 -1.97 -6.54
C MET A 47 -21.43 -2.13 -7.82
N PRO A 48 -20.98 -2.96 -8.78
CA PRO A 48 -21.80 -3.29 -9.94
C PRO A 48 -23.05 -4.06 -9.50
N ASP A 49 -24.18 -3.77 -10.15
CA ASP A 49 -25.43 -4.48 -9.88
C ASP A 49 -25.33 -5.91 -10.42
N ALA A 50 -25.40 -6.90 -9.52
CA ALA A 50 -25.32 -8.31 -9.88
C ALA A 50 -26.52 -8.78 -10.73
N ALA A 51 -27.66 -8.07 -10.67
CA ALA A 51 -28.85 -8.37 -11.47
C ALA A 51 -28.77 -7.82 -12.91
N ALA A 52 -27.78 -6.98 -13.21
CA ALA A 52 -27.60 -6.32 -14.50
C ALA A 52 -27.35 -7.27 -15.68
N GLY A 53 -26.75 -8.44 -15.42
CA GLY A 53 -26.25 -9.33 -16.48
C GLY A 53 -25.28 -8.63 -17.44
N ASN A 54 -25.22 -9.08 -18.69
CA ASN A 54 -24.35 -8.51 -19.75
C ASN A 54 -24.94 -7.23 -20.38
N ASN A 55 -25.51 -6.34 -19.58
CA ASN A 55 -26.11 -5.10 -20.09
C ASN A 55 -25.07 -3.98 -20.18
N GLU A 56 -24.57 -3.73 -21.40
CA GLU A 56 -23.55 -2.72 -21.69
C GLU A 56 -23.96 -1.31 -21.23
N ALA A 57 -25.25 -0.96 -21.33
CA ALA A 57 -25.74 0.33 -20.87
C ALA A 57 -25.60 0.51 -19.35
N GLN A 58 -25.82 -0.56 -18.57
CA GLN A 58 -25.63 -0.52 -17.11
C GLN A 58 -24.15 -0.51 -16.73
N ALA A 59 -23.29 -1.17 -17.52
CA ALA A 59 -21.85 -1.12 -17.32
C ALA A 59 -21.30 0.31 -17.53
N LEU A 60 -21.80 1.06 -18.52
CA LEU A 60 -21.42 2.45 -18.74
C LEU A 60 -21.87 3.37 -17.60
N VAL A 61 -23.09 3.18 -17.10
CA VAL A 61 -23.60 3.94 -15.94
C VAL A 61 -22.78 3.66 -14.68
N TRP A 62 -22.43 2.39 -14.45
CA TRP A 62 -21.56 2.02 -13.34
C TRP A 62 -20.15 2.63 -13.48
N ALA A 63 -19.57 2.59 -14.68
CA ALA A 63 -18.27 3.20 -14.95
C ALA A 63 -18.26 4.72 -14.65
N ASP A 64 -19.31 5.43 -15.05
CA ASP A 64 -19.48 6.86 -14.75
C ASP A 64 -19.61 7.14 -13.24
N ALA A 65 -20.36 6.28 -12.53
CA ALA A 65 -20.50 6.37 -11.08
C ALA A 65 -19.16 6.11 -10.35
N VAL A 66 -18.40 5.10 -10.79
CA VAL A 66 -17.05 4.81 -10.27
C VAL A 66 -16.10 5.97 -10.56
N GLN A 67 -16.15 6.54 -11.77
CA GLN A 67 -15.31 7.69 -12.14
C GLN A 67 -15.62 8.92 -11.29
N THR A 68 -16.90 9.20 -11.05
CA THR A 68 -17.34 10.31 -10.20
C THR A 68 -16.88 10.10 -8.75
N TRP A 69 -17.06 8.89 -8.21
CA TRP A 69 -16.57 8.53 -6.87
C TRP A 69 -15.04 8.66 -6.79
N ALA A 70 -14.30 8.18 -7.79
CA ALA A 70 -12.85 8.25 -7.84
C ALA A 70 -12.35 9.70 -7.93
N ALA A 71 -13.05 10.57 -8.67
CA ALA A 71 -12.73 11.99 -8.72
C ALA A 71 -12.95 12.68 -7.35
N ALA A 72 -13.99 12.29 -6.62
CA ALA A 72 -14.31 12.85 -5.32
C ALA A 72 -13.39 12.34 -4.19
N HIS A 73 -12.97 11.07 -4.23
CA HIS A 73 -12.28 10.41 -3.12
C HIS A 73 -10.87 9.90 -3.43
N GLY A 74 -10.47 9.85 -4.69
CA GLY A 74 -9.17 9.31 -5.11
C GLY A 74 -7.97 10.05 -4.52
N GLY A 75 -8.11 11.35 -4.24
CA GLY A 75 -7.08 12.14 -3.55
C GLY A 75 -6.78 11.63 -2.14
N TRP A 76 -7.79 11.15 -1.41
CA TRP A 76 -7.60 10.57 -0.08
C TRP A 76 -6.85 9.24 -0.15
N TYR A 77 -7.18 8.39 -1.12
CA TYR A 77 -6.42 7.17 -1.37
C TYR A 77 -4.97 7.47 -1.71
N LEU A 78 -4.74 8.42 -2.62
CA LEU A 78 -3.38 8.83 -2.97
C LEU A 78 -2.59 9.30 -1.75
N LEU A 79 -3.19 10.15 -0.92
CA LEU A 79 -2.55 10.63 0.32
C LEU A 79 -2.22 9.47 1.26
N ALA A 80 -3.17 8.56 1.49
CA ALA A 80 -2.95 7.42 2.37
C ALA A 80 -1.86 6.48 1.86
N TYR A 81 -1.80 6.22 0.55
CA TYR A 81 -0.73 5.45 -0.07
C TYR A 81 0.63 6.13 0.06
N VAL A 82 0.70 7.44 -0.19
CA VAL A 82 1.94 8.22 0.00
C VAL A 82 2.44 8.13 1.44
N MET A 83 1.55 8.28 2.42
CA MET A 83 1.90 8.13 3.85
C MET A 83 2.39 6.71 4.17
N SER A 84 1.73 5.70 3.62
CA SER A 84 2.09 4.29 3.83
C SER A 84 3.45 3.94 3.20
N PHE A 85 3.70 4.42 1.98
CA PHE A 85 5.00 4.25 1.33
C PHE A 85 6.10 4.99 2.07
N PHE A 86 5.81 6.16 2.64
CA PHE A 86 6.77 6.87 3.45
C PHE A 86 7.16 6.05 4.68
N GLY A 87 6.17 5.54 5.44
CA GLY A 87 6.41 4.66 6.58
C GLY A 87 7.23 3.42 6.23
N THR A 88 6.87 2.72 5.14
CA THR A 88 7.62 1.55 4.64
C THR A 88 9.07 1.91 4.28
N SER A 89 9.29 3.03 3.60
CA SER A 89 10.64 3.48 3.25
C SER A 89 11.47 3.87 4.47
N LEU A 90 10.84 4.38 5.53
CA LEU A 90 11.49 4.68 6.80
C LEU A 90 11.92 3.40 7.52
N PHE A 91 11.10 2.34 7.50
CA PHE A 91 11.53 1.02 8.00
C PHE A 91 12.72 0.47 7.24
N TYR A 92 12.73 0.59 5.91
CA TYR A 92 13.88 0.19 5.11
C TYR A 92 15.12 1.03 5.44
N ALA A 93 14.97 2.34 5.61
CA ALA A 93 16.09 3.21 5.99
C ALA A 93 16.65 2.90 7.38
N LEU A 94 15.82 2.46 8.33
CA LEU A 94 16.25 2.07 9.67
C LEU A 94 16.99 0.72 9.70
N TYR A 95 16.55 -0.25 8.89
CA TYR A 95 17.07 -1.61 8.96
C TYR A 95 18.09 -1.98 7.89
N LEU A 96 18.20 -1.24 6.78
CA LEU A 96 19.30 -1.41 5.84
C LEU A 96 20.60 -0.77 6.34
N ASP A 97 20.54 0.22 7.23
CA ASP A 97 21.73 0.85 7.79
C ASP A 97 22.24 0.02 8.98
N ARG A 98 23.35 -0.71 8.77
CA ARG A 98 23.84 -1.71 9.72
C ARG A 98 24.56 -1.12 10.93
N ASP A 99 25.05 0.12 10.82
CA ASP A 99 25.99 0.66 11.81
C ASP A 99 25.37 1.61 12.84
N GLN A 100 24.22 2.27 12.57
CA GLN A 100 23.55 3.13 13.56
C GLN A 100 22.03 3.21 13.35
N LEU A 101 21.27 2.82 14.38
CA LEU A 101 19.83 3.13 14.49
C LEU A 101 19.66 4.62 14.89
N ASP A 102 20.00 5.54 13.99
CA ASP A 102 19.71 6.96 14.18
C ASP A 102 18.44 7.36 13.44
N LEU A 103 17.38 7.64 14.21
CA LEU A 103 16.09 8.07 13.68
C LEU A 103 16.23 9.36 12.85
N ARG A 104 17.08 10.31 13.26
CA ARG A 104 17.22 11.59 12.57
C ARG A 104 17.92 11.40 11.21
N GLY A 105 19.00 10.61 11.20
CA GLY A 105 19.71 10.21 10.00
C GLY A 105 18.80 9.45 9.03
N SER A 106 18.08 8.44 9.52
CA SER A 106 17.15 7.65 8.70
C SER A 106 16.00 8.49 8.14
N LEU A 107 15.45 9.44 8.91
CA LEU A 107 14.39 10.33 8.43
C LEU A 107 14.89 11.27 7.32
N THR A 108 16.07 11.86 7.50
CA THR A 108 16.69 12.75 6.50
C THR A 108 17.00 12.00 5.20
N ARG A 109 17.55 10.78 5.34
CA ARG A 109 17.83 9.89 4.21
C ARG A 109 16.55 9.46 3.50
N CYS A 110 15.52 9.10 4.27
CA CYS A 110 14.20 8.74 3.78
C CYS A 110 13.61 9.88 2.97
N LEU A 111 13.54 11.11 3.50
CA LEU A 111 13.04 12.30 2.78
C LEU A 111 13.75 12.54 1.44
N ARG A 112 15.08 12.33 1.39
CA ARG A 112 15.88 12.53 0.17
C ARG A 112 15.62 11.45 -0.89
N ILE A 113 15.38 10.21 -0.48
CA ILE A 113 15.20 9.06 -1.39
C ILE A 113 13.71 8.85 -1.72
N PHE A 114 12.81 9.33 -0.88
CA PHE A 114 11.38 9.08 -0.96
C PHE A 114 10.77 9.38 -2.34
N PRO A 115 11.06 10.50 -3.03
CA PRO A 115 10.51 10.75 -4.36
C PRO A 115 10.90 9.66 -5.37
N ARG A 116 12.15 9.18 -5.31
CA ARG A 116 12.65 8.11 -6.20
C ARG A 116 12.02 6.77 -5.84
N PHE A 117 11.86 6.50 -4.55
CA PHE A 117 11.17 5.31 -4.06
C PHE A 117 9.70 5.28 -4.48
N LEU A 118 8.99 6.41 -4.35
CA LEU A 118 7.60 6.54 -4.75
C LEU A 118 7.44 6.32 -6.25
N LEU A 119 8.31 6.92 -7.08
CA LEU A 119 8.32 6.67 -8.53
C LEU A 119 8.58 5.20 -8.86
N ALA A 120 9.52 4.56 -8.16
CA ALA A 120 9.78 3.13 -8.33
C ALA A 120 8.54 2.28 -7.97
N MET A 121 7.84 2.60 -6.88
CA MET A 121 6.61 1.91 -6.49
C MET A 121 5.50 2.09 -7.52
N VAL A 122 5.32 3.29 -8.08
CA VAL A 122 4.35 3.53 -9.16
C VAL A 122 4.70 2.69 -10.40
N ILE A 123 5.96 2.72 -10.83
CA ILE A 123 6.43 1.96 -12.00
C ILE A 123 6.23 0.45 -11.80
N VAL A 124 6.47 -0.07 -10.59
CA VAL A 124 6.29 -1.49 -10.26
C VAL A 124 4.80 -1.86 -10.13
N SER A 125 3.97 -0.95 -9.63
CA SER A 125 2.53 -1.20 -9.45
C SER A 125 1.78 -1.36 -10.78
N LEU A 126 2.21 -0.69 -11.85
CA LEU A 126 1.56 -0.77 -13.16
C LEU A 126 1.61 -2.20 -13.75
N PRO A 127 2.78 -2.87 -13.87
CA PRO A 127 2.85 -4.28 -14.26
C PRO A 127 2.16 -5.22 -13.28
N ALA A 128 2.26 -4.95 -11.96
CA ALA A 128 1.63 -5.81 -10.96
C ALA A 128 0.10 -5.80 -11.09
N GLY A 129 -0.50 -4.62 -11.29
CA GLY A 129 -1.92 -4.47 -11.54
C GLY A 129 -2.35 -5.11 -12.87
N ALA A 130 -1.59 -4.89 -13.95
CA ALA A 130 -1.85 -5.51 -15.24
C ALA A 130 -1.76 -7.05 -15.19
N GLY A 131 -0.79 -7.59 -14.43
CA GLY A 131 -0.66 -9.03 -14.20
C GLY A 131 -1.85 -9.63 -13.43
N LEU A 132 -2.40 -8.88 -12.47
CA LEU A 132 -3.59 -9.29 -11.73
C LEU A 132 -4.84 -9.30 -12.62
N LEU A 133 -5.00 -8.30 -13.51
CA LEU A 133 -6.04 -8.29 -14.53
C LEU A 133 -5.91 -9.48 -15.50
N LEU A 134 -4.69 -9.82 -15.91
CA LEU A 134 -4.40 -11.02 -16.72
C LEU A 134 -4.78 -12.33 -16.00
N TYR A 135 -4.75 -12.36 -14.66
CA TYR A 135 -5.21 -13.49 -13.86
C TYR A 135 -6.74 -13.52 -13.70
N ALA A 136 -7.40 -12.37 -13.71
CA ALA A 136 -8.86 -12.26 -13.71
C ALA A 136 -9.49 -12.71 -15.04
N ILE A 137 -8.80 -12.54 -16.17
CA ILE A 137 -9.26 -12.97 -17.50
C ILE A 137 -9.59 -14.48 -17.54
N PRO A 138 -8.72 -15.42 -17.11
CA PRO A 138 -9.07 -16.84 -17.00
C PRO A 138 -10.27 -17.12 -16.08
N GLY A 139 -10.44 -16.32 -15.02
CA GLY A 139 -11.56 -16.44 -14.08
C GLY A 139 -12.91 -16.00 -14.66
N LEU A 140 -12.93 -15.26 -15.78
CA LEU A 140 -14.15 -14.89 -16.52
C LEU A 140 -14.55 -15.93 -17.57
N TYR A 141 -13.69 -16.92 -17.86
CA TYR A 141 -13.95 -17.98 -18.85
C TYR A 141 -14.54 -19.27 -18.23
N ILE A 142 -14.68 -19.35 -16.90
CA ILE A 142 -15.32 -20.44 -16.16
C ILE A 142 -16.65 -19.93 -15.60
#